data_AF-A0A9N8YZH8-F1
#
_entry.id   AF-A0A9N8YZH8-F1
#
_cell.length_a   1.000
_cell.length_b   1.000
_cell.length_c   1.000
_cell.angle_alpha   90.00
_cell.angle_beta   90.00
_cell.angle_gamma   90.00
#
_symmetry.space_group_name_H-M   'P 1'
#
loop_
_entity.id
_entity.type
_entity.pdbx_description
1 polymer ?
#
loop_
_entity_poly.entity_id
_entity_poly.type
_entity_poly.pdbx_seq_one_letter_code
_entity_poly.pdbx_strand_id
1 'polypeptide(L)'
;MSEYSKKIFRDNLQGLDAYTRHKLFMRDYVNFYGNNGQPSNVETKTEIDILKENHKEYCIAELKYYKEGRIALRWRIEKEVITGKGQFICASTKCSNTSELKSWEVNFAYMEDGEKKNALVKIRLCPKCSNKLNYSKQHSEIKTEKEKKRESTSERSKKEREGNSEDIESQKLESVDNNPDDLSGRGKIEDFDEFFTGLFV
;
A
#
# COMPACT_ATOMS: atom_id res chain seq x y z
N MET A 1 14.54 58.89 -3.96
CA MET A 1 14.19 58.62 -2.54
C MET A 1 14.24 59.93 -1.78
N SER A 2 13.17 60.31 -1.09
CA SER A 2 13.15 61.57 -0.31
C SER A 2 14.02 61.43 0.94
N GLU A 3 14.56 62.54 1.44
CA GLU A 3 15.36 62.58 2.69
C GLU A 3 14.57 62.04 3.90
N TYR A 4 13.23 62.16 3.88
CA TYR A 4 12.35 61.57 4.87
C TYR A 4 12.40 60.03 4.86
N SER A 5 12.43 59.40 3.69
CA SER A 5 12.53 57.93 3.57
C SER A 5 13.88 57.41 4.07
N LYS A 6 14.98 58.14 3.84
CA LYS A 6 16.30 57.76 4.38
C LYS A 6 16.37 57.87 5.90
N LYS A 7 15.66 58.85 6.49
CA LYS A 7 15.60 59.06 7.94
C LYS A 7 14.79 57.97 8.65
N ILE A 8 13.63 57.59 8.11
CA ILE A 8 12.82 56.47 8.63
C ILE A 8 13.61 55.13 8.59
N PHE A 9 14.37 54.90 7.52
CA PHE A 9 15.20 53.70 7.39
C PHE A 9 16.41 53.69 8.36
N ARG A 10 16.92 54.87 8.72
CA ARG A 10 18.07 55.01 9.63
C ARG A 10 17.66 54.95 11.11
N ASP A 11 16.51 55.53 11.46
CA ASP A 11 16.07 55.67 12.86
C ASP A 11 15.41 54.41 13.43
N ASN A 12 14.93 53.45 12.60
CA ASN A 12 14.16 52.29 13.06
C ASN A 12 14.87 50.93 12.90
N LEU A 13 16.16 50.93 12.56
CA LEU A 13 16.95 49.71 12.27
C LEU A 13 18.13 49.48 13.23
N GLN A 14 18.48 50.48 14.05
CA GLN A 14 19.48 50.34 15.10
C GLN A 14 18.78 50.01 16.42
N GLY A 15 18.96 48.78 16.91
CA GLY A 15 18.46 48.32 18.22
C GLY A 15 17.47 47.14 18.17
N LEU A 16 16.98 46.75 16.99
CA LEU A 16 16.13 45.58 16.83
C LEU A 16 16.95 44.33 16.54
N ASP A 17 16.57 43.21 17.17
CA ASP A 17 17.14 41.90 16.89
C ASP A 17 17.06 41.53 15.40
N ALA A 18 18.00 40.72 14.92
CA ALA A 18 18.08 40.27 13.54
C ALA A 18 16.75 39.66 13.03
N TYR A 19 16.04 38.93 13.89
CA TYR A 19 14.75 38.33 13.55
C TYR A 19 13.63 39.37 13.40
N THR A 20 13.59 40.38 14.28
CA THR A 20 12.58 41.44 14.24
C THR A 20 12.75 42.31 12.99
N ARG A 21 14.00 42.61 12.62
CA ARG A 21 14.30 43.32 11.37
C ARG A 21 13.87 42.53 10.14
N HIS A 22 14.11 41.22 10.12
CA HIS A 22 13.68 40.35 9.03
C HIS A 22 12.16 40.35 8.84
N LYS A 23 11.38 40.24 9.93
CA LYS A 23 9.91 40.32 9.86
C LYS A 23 9.40 41.64 9.29
N LEU A 24 10.00 42.75 9.69
CA LEU A 24 9.64 44.07 9.17
C LEU A 24 9.93 44.16 7.67
N PHE A 25 11.09 43.69 7.22
CA PHE A 25 11.44 43.68 5.80
C PHE A 25 10.51 42.80 4.95
N MET A 26 10.15 41.62 5.43
CA MET A 26 9.22 40.73 4.71
C MET A 26 7.84 41.38 4.58
N ARG A 27 7.34 42.02 5.64
CA ARG A 27 6.06 42.73 5.62
C ARG A 27 6.07 43.92 4.65
N ASP A 28 7.14 44.72 4.69
CA ASP A 28 7.25 45.91 3.85
C ASP A 28 7.44 45.55 2.37
N TYR A 29 8.14 44.43 2.07
CA TYR A 29 8.26 43.89 0.71
C TYR A 29 6.90 43.51 0.12
N VAL A 30 6.07 42.79 0.89
CA VAL A 30 4.71 42.42 0.47
C VAL A 30 3.85 43.67 0.24
N ASN A 31 3.98 44.69 1.07
CA ASN A 31 3.22 45.93 0.90
C ASN A 31 3.68 46.77 -0.31
N PHE A 32 4.99 46.81 -0.59
CA PHE A 32 5.56 47.63 -1.66
C PHE A 32 5.39 47.01 -3.05
N TYR A 33 5.56 45.70 -3.17
CA TYR A 33 5.45 44.99 -4.44
C TYR A 33 4.12 44.27 -4.65
N GLY A 34 3.29 44.15 -3.61
CA GLY A 34 2.09 43.32 -3.64
C GLY A 34 0.77 44.03 -3.93
N ASN A 35 0.72 45.34 -4.23
CA ASN A 35 -0.56 46.04 -4.23
C ASN A 35 -1.08 46.49 -5.60
N ASN A 36 -2.18 45.85 -6.03
CA ASN A 36 -3.38 46.50 -6.53
C ASN A 36 -4.55 45.50 -6.51
N GLY A 37 -5.32 45.47 -5.42
CA GLY A 37 -6.66 44.90 -5.45
C GLY A 37 -7.07 44.12 -4.21
N GLN A 38 -7.51 44.85 -3.17
CA GLN A 38 -8.20 44.38 -1.96
C GLN A 38 -7.41 43.39 -1.09
N PRO A 39 -7.47 43.49 0.24
CA PRO A 39 -7.19 42.32 1.07
C PRO A 39 -8.27 41.32 0.74
N SER A 40 -8.03 40.46 -0.24
CA SER A 40 -8.82 39.25 -0.32
C SER A 40 -8.59 38.57 1.03
N ASN A 41 -9.68 38.33 1.74
CA ASN A 41 -9.67 37.51 2.95
C ASN A 41 -9.40 36.05 2.55
N VAL A 42 -8.33 35.83 1.80
CA VAL A 42 -7.81 34.52 1.48
C VAL A 42 -6.78 34.33 2.57
N GLU A 43 -7.25 33.78 3.70
CA GLU A 43 -6.38 33.18 4.69
C GLU A 43 -5.36 32.34 3.91
N THR A 44 -4.13 32.84 3.85
CA THR A 44 -3.06 32.10 3.18
C THR A 44 -2.82 30.91 4.06
N LYS A 45 -3.30 29.73 3.61
CA LYS A 45 -3.24 28.50 4.40
C LYS A 45 -1.81 28.32 4.88
N THR A 46 -1.66 28.28 6.20
CA THR A 46 -0.34 28.02 6.77
C THR A 46 0.10 26.61 6.38
N GLU A 47 1.39 26.32 6.46
CA GLU A 47 1.89 24.95 6.25
C GLU A 47 1.16 23.95 7.16
N ILE A 48 0.77 24.40 8.36
CA ILE A 48 -0.02 23.64 9.33
C ILE A 48 -1.42 23.33 8.79
N ASP A 49 -2.07 24.30 8.13
CA ASP A 49 -3.41 24.11 7.54
C ASP A 49 -3.35 23.17 6.33
N ILE A 50 -2.30 23.28 5.51
CA ILE A 50 -2.06 22.37 4.38
C ILE A 50 -1.85 20.94 4.88
N LEU A 51 -1.10 20.74 5.97
CA LEU A 51 -0.89 19.43 6.58
C LEU A 51 -2.20 18.87 7.19
N LYS A 52 -3.00 19.73 7.83
CA LYS A 52 -4.33 19.36 8.36
C LYS A 52 -5.34 18.99 7.28
N GLU A 53 -5.26 19.57 6.09
CA GLU A 53 -6.17 19.20 5.01
C GLU A 53 -5.72 17.90 4.31
N ASN A 54 -4.41 17.71 4.10
CA ASN A 54 -3.89 16.61 3.28
C ASN A 54 -3.62 15.29 4.04
N HIS A 55 -3.71 15.25 5.38
CA HIS A 55 -3.43 14.01 6.13
C HIS A 55 -4.50 12.92 5.93
N LYS A 56 -5.71 13.28 5.53
CA LYS A 56 -6.86 12.36 5.44
C LYS A 56 -6.99 11.60 4.11
N GLU A 57 -6.15 11.89 3.11
CA GLU A 57 -6.28 11.22 1.81
C GLU A 57 -5.71 9.79 1.83
N TYR A 58 -4.60 9.58 2.54
CA TYR A 58 -3.86 8.31 2.53
C TYR A 58 -3.83 7.65 3.90
N CYS A 59 -3.93 6.32 3.91
CA CYS A 59 -3.81 5.48 5.10
C CYS A 59 -2.49 4.68 5.12
N ILE A 60 -2.19 4.11 6.29
CA ILE A 60 -1.03 3.27 6.55
C ILE A 60 -1.52 1.86 6.87
N ALA A 61 -0.77 0.86 6.40
CA ALA A 61 -1.09 -0.54 6.64
C ALA A 61 0.00 -1.25 7.43
N GLU A 62 -0.42 -2.09 8.37
CA GLU A 62 0.42 -3.12 8.96
C GLU A 62 0.13 -4.47 8.28
N LEU A 63 1.13 -4.95 7.54
CA LEU A 63 1.05 -6.19 6.75
C LEU A 63 1.76 -7.35 7.45
N LYS A 64 1.79 -7.38 8.79
CA LYS A 64 2.51 -8.42 9.55
C LYS A 64 1.82 -9.78 9.45
N TYR A 65 0.48 -9.80 9.55
CA TYR A 65 -0.34 -11.02 9.59
C TYR A 65 -1.09 -11.25 8.28
N TYR A 66 -0.55 -10.76 7.17
CA TYR A 66 -1.19 -10.85 5.85
C TYR A 66 -1.44 -12.29 5.40
N LYS A 67 -0.60 -13.26 5.82
CA LYS A 67 -0.77 -14.69 5.54
C LYS A 67 -2.03 -15.27 6.19
N GLU A 68 -2.51 -14.65 7.27
CA GLU A 68 -3.75 -15.01 7.96
C GLU A 68 -4.96 -14.20 7.47
N GLY A 69 -4.80 -13.39 6.42
CA GLY A 69 -5.85 -12.48 5.92
C GLY A 69 -6.12 -11.28 6.84
N ARG A 70 -5.29 -11.05 7.85
CA ARG A 70 -5.44 -9.96 8.81
C ARG A 70 -4.55 -8.78 8.44
N ILE A 71 -5.18 -7.65 8.11
CA ILE A 71 -4.51 -6.41 7.75
C ILE A 71 -5.04 -5.30 8.66
N ALA A 72 -4.14 -4.61 9.35
CA ALA A 72 -4.52 -3.46 10.16
C ALA A 72 -4.29 -2.18 9.37
N LEU A 73 -5.29 -1.31 9.35
CA LEU A 73 -5.26 -0.01 8.69
C LEU A 73 -5.44 1.09 9.73
N ARG A 74 -4.81 2.22 9.50
CA ARG A 74 -5.06 3.45 10.26
C ARG A 74 -4.76 4.69 9.42
N TRP A 75 -5.32 5.81 9.83
CA TRP A 75 -4.94 7.12 9.31
C TRP A 75 -3.47 7.44 9.63
N ARG A 76 -2.86 8.28 8.79
CA ARG A 76 -1.50 8.78 8.99
C ARG A 76 -1.42 9.68 10.22
N ILE A 77 -0.29 9.61 10.91
CA ILE A 77 0.06 10.59 11.95
C ILE A 77 0.92 11.71 11.36
N GLU A 78 1.02 12.84 12.07
CA GLU A 78 1.77 14.02 11.64
C GLU A 78 3.21 13.69 11.18
N LYS A 79 3.96 12.91 11.96
CA LYS A 79 5.32 12.48 11.60
C LYS A 79 5.39 11.72 10.27
N GLU A 80 4.36 10.92 9.96
CA GLU A 80 4.28 10.17 8.71
C GLU A 80 3.93 11.07 7.54
N VAL A 81 3.08 12.07 7.76
CA VAL A 81 2.74 13.08 6.74
C VAL A 81 3.98 13.89 6.39
N ILE A 82 4.72 14.39 7.40
CA ILE A 82 5.95 15.17 7.21
C ILE A 82 7.01 14.34 6.46
N THR A 83 7.17 13.06 6.81
CA THR A 83 8.13 12.18 6.12
C THR A 83 7.65 11.70 4.75
N GLY A 84 6.40 11.98 4.35
CA GLY A 84 5.83 11.54 3.08
C GLY A 84 5.45 10.07 3.04
N LYS A 85 5.33 9.39 4.19
CA LYS A 85 4.91 7.99 4.26
C LYS A 85 3.47 7.81 3.81
N GLY A 86 3.23 6.78 3.01
CA GLY A 86 1.94 6.49 2.38
C GLY A 86 1.63 7.30 1.12
N GLN A 87 2.42 8.33 0.78
CA GLN A 87 2.25 9.13 -0.43
C GLN A 87 3.46 9.02 -1.37
N PHE A 88 4.66 9.24 -0.85
CA PHE A 88 5.94 9.14 -1.58
C PHE A 88 6.77 7.94 -1.14
N ILE A 89 6.50 7.41 0.06
CA ILE A 89 7.09 6.19 0.59
C ILE A 89 5.97 5.16 0.77
N CYS A 90 6.29 3.88 0.60
CA CYS A 90 5.37 2.77 0.83
C CYS A 90 4.62 2.90 2.17
N ALA A 91 3.29 2.72 2.12
CA ALA A 91 2.40 2.82 3.27
C ALA A 91 2.54 1.68 4.29
N SER A 92 3.37 0.66 4.02
CA SER A 92 3.60 -0.41 4.99
C SER A 92 4.44 0.09 6.17
N THR A 93 4.00 -0.19 7.40
CA THR A 93 4.69 0.27 8.62
C THR A 93 6.17 -0.12 8.65
N LYS A 94 6.51 -1.33 8.18
CA LYS A 94 7.87 -1.88 8.15
C LYS A 94 8.58 -1.73 6.80
N CYS A 95 8.11 -0.86 5.92
CA CYS A 95 8.72 -0.63 4.61
C CYS A 95 9.13 0.84 4.46
N SER A 96 10.27 1.05 3.80
CA SER A 96 10.81 2.36 3.42
C SER A 96 11.02 2.50 1.91
N ASN A 97 10.50 1.57 1.10
CA ASN A 97 10.65 1.61 -0.35
C ASN A 97 9.88 2.79 -0.95
N THR A 98 10.50 3.48 -1.91
CA THR A 98 9.95 4.64 -2.63
C THR A 98 9.67 4.35 -4.09
N SER A 99 10.20 3.25 -4.64
CA SER A 99 10.07 2.92 -6.06
C SER A 99 8.71 2.30 -6.41
N GLU A 100 8.16 2.73 -7.55
CA GLU A 100 6.98 2.14 -8.22
C GLU A 100 5.76 1.92 -7.30
N LEU A 101 5.41 2.95 -6.54
CA LEU A 101 4.26 2.88 -5.62
C LEU A 101 2.93 2.86 -6.39
N LYS A 102 2.20 1.75 -6.27
CA LYS A 102 0.85 1.57 -6.79
C LYS A 102 -0.19 2.03 -5.77
N SER A 103 -1.23 2.71 -6.25
CA SER A 103 -2.36 3.15 -5.43
C SER A 103 -3.46 2.10 -5.43
N TRP A 104 -4.02 1.81 -4.27
CA TRP A 104 -5.15 0.91 -4.07
C TRP A 104 -6.23 1.63 -3.26
N GLU A 105 -7.46 1.21 -3.45
CA GLU A 105 -8.59 1.62 -2.62
C GLU A 105 -9.00 0.44 -1.74
N VAL A 106 -9.06 0.68 -0.44
CA VAL A 106 -9.40 -0.35 0.55
C VAL A 106 -10.55 0.11 1.40
N ASN A 107 -11.46 -0.82 1.72
CA ASN A 107 -12.54 -0.55 2.64
C ASN A 107 -11.99 -0.57 4.08
N PHE A 108 -12.01 0.59 4.74
CA PHE A 108 -11.52 0.77 6.10
C PHE A 108 -12.69 0.87 7.06
N ALA A 109 -12.92 -0.20 7.82
CA ALA A 109 -13.88 -0.23 8.91
C ALA A 109 -13.27 0.36 10.18
N TYR A 110 -13.98 1.28 10.84
CA TYR A 110 -13.56 1.92 12.09
C TYR A 110 -14.76 2.14 13.03
N MET A 111 -14.49 2.41 14.30
CA MET A 111 -15.50 2.72 15.31
C MET A 111 -15.48 4.23 15.59
N GLU A 112 -16.63 4.88 15.55
CA GLU A 112 -16.81 6.29 15.93
C GLU A 112 -18.10 6.40 16.75
N ASP A 113 -18.01 6.97 17.95
CA ASP A 113 -19.14 7.08 18.90
C ASP A 113 -19.88 5.76 19.18
N GLY A 114 -19.15 4.64 19.17
CA GLY A 114 -19.72 3.31 19.41
C GLY A 114 -20.40 2.67 18.18
N GLU A 115 -20.42 3.37 17.04
CA GLU A 115 -20.96 2.86 15.78
C GLU A 115 -19.87 2.39 14.84
N LYS A 116 -20.12 1.27 14.14
CA LYS A 116 -19.24 0.79 13.07
C LYS A 116 -19.47 1.60 11.81
N LYS A 117 -18.43 2.27 11.34
CA LYS A 117 -18.40 3.03 10.09
C LYS A 117 -17.38 2.43 9.13
N ASN A 118 -17.59 2.68 7.85
CA ASN A 118 -16.69 2.25 6.78
C ASN A 118 -16.32 3.46 5.92
N ALA A 119 -15.07 3.55 5.50
CA ALA A 119 -14.59 4.55 4.56
C ALA A 119 -13.75 3.89 3.48
N LEU A 120 -13.97 4.26 2.22
CA LEU A 120 -13.07 3.86 1.13
C LEU A 120 -11.86 4.78 1.16
N VAL A 121 -10.68 4.22 1.44
CA VAL A 121 -9.45 5.00 1.65
C VAL A 121 -8.37 4.61 0.64
N LYS A 122 -7.53 5.58 0.26
CA LYS A 122 -6.41 5.34 -0.65
C LYS A 122 -5.18 4.86 0.11
N ILE A 123 -4.47 3.89 -0.44
CA ILE A 123 -3.20 3.41 0.08
C ILE A 123 -2.18 3.25 -1.05
N ARG A 124 -0.94 3.72 -0.86
CA ARG A 124 0.16 3.52 -1.83
C ARG A 124 1.18 2.52 -1.34
N LEU A 125 1.40 1.46 -2.10
CA LEU A 125 2.31 0.35 -1.74
C LEU A 125 3.28 0.03 -2.87
N CYS A 126 4.50 -0.37 -2.52
CA CYS A 126 5.44 -0.95 -3.48
C CYS A 126 4.97 -2.35 -3.94
N PRO A 127 5.49 -2.90 -5.05
CA PRO A 127 5.05 -4.19 -5.59
C PRO A 127 5.04 -5.33 -4.55
N LYS A 128 6.09 -5.44 -3.73
CA LYS A 128 6.17 -6.47 -2.68
C LYS A 128 5.05 -6.34 -1.64
N CYS A 129 4.74 -5.13 -1.19
CA CYS A 129 3.69 -4.90 -0.20
C CYS A 129 2.29 -4.98 -0.82
N SER A 130 2.17 -4.63 -2.09
CA SER A 130 0.94 -4.80 -2.88
C SER A 130 0.52 -6.27 -2.96
N ASN A 131 1.48 -7.18 -3.16
CA ASN A 131 1.20 -8.62 -3.17
C ASN A 131 0.72 -9.09 -1.79
N LYS A 132 1.31 -8.56 -0.70
CA LYS A 132 0.87 -8.87 0.67
C LYS A 132 -0.56 -8.39 0.95
N LEU A 133 -0.94 -7.22 0.43
CA LEU A 133 -2.30 -6.68 0.58
C LEU A 133 -3.36 -7.62 -0.04
N ASN A 134 -3.05 -8.20 -1.20
CA ASN A 134 -3.99 -9.05 -1.96
C ASN A 134 -3.79 -10.56 -1.75
N TYR A 135 -2.97 -10.95 -0.77
CA TYR A 135 -2.55 -12.34 -0.56
C TYR A 135 -3.73 -13.31 -0.42
N SER A 136 -4.73 -12.97 0.39
CA SER A 136 -5.88 -13.85 0.63
C SER A 136 -6.69 -14.14 -0.64
N LYS A 137 -6.90 -13.12 -1.48
CA LYS A 137 -7.67 -13.26 -2.72
C LYS A 137 -6.93 -14.16 -3.71
N GLN A 138 -5.65 -13.86 -3.95
CA GLN A 138 -4.79 -14.66 -4.82
C GLN A 138 -4.68 -16.12 -4.34
N HIS A 139 -4.58 -16.34 -3.03
CA HIS A 139 -4.47 -17.68 -2.46
C HIS A 139 -5.78 -18.48 -2.56
N SER A 140 -6.94 -17.82 -2.47
CA SER A 140 -8.26 -18.45 -2.65
C SER A 140 -8.52 -18.85 -4.11
N GLU A 141 -8.12 -18.00 -5.06
CA GLU A 141 -8.25 -18.25 -6.50
C GLU A 141 -7.36 -19.44 -6.93
N ILE A 142 -6.11 -19.48 -6.46
CA ILE A 142 -5.20 -20.60 -6.76
C ILE A 142 -5.67 -21.92 -6.14
N LYS A 143 -6.21 -21.88 -4.91
CA LYS A 143 -6.74 -23.08 -4.25
C LYS A 143 -7.90 -23.68 -5.04
N THR A 144 -8.85 -22.83 -5.44
CA THR A 144 -10.01 -23.25 -6.23
C THR A 144 -9.62 -23.75 -7.63
N GLU A 145 -8.63 -23.15 -8.27
CA GLU A 145 -8.13 -23.64 -9.57
C GLU A 145 -7.44 -25.02 -9.45
N LYS A 146 -6.67 -25.24 -8.38
CA LYS A 146 -6.05 -26.56 -8.09
C LYS A 146 -7.10 -27.63 -7.82
N GLU A 147 -8.16 -27.31 -7.09
CA GLU A 147 -9.27 -28.23 -6.83
C GLU A 147 -9.96 -28.63 -8.15
N LYS A 148 -10.27 -27.65 -9.02
CA LYS A 148 -10.83 -27.93 -10.36
C LYS A 148 -9.94 -28.81 -11.24
N LYS A 149 -8.61 -28.61 -11.22
CA LYS A 149 -7.65 -29.45 -11.97
C LYS A 149 -7.58 -30.89 -11.44
N ARG A 150 -7.71 -31.07 -10.12
CA ARG A 150 -7.77 -32.41 -9.51
C ARG A 150 -9.06 -33.14 -9.87
N GLU A 151 -10.18 -32.43 -9.85
CA GLU A 151 -11.50 -32.97 -10.21
C GLU A 151 -11.53 -33.41 -11.69
N SER A 152 -11.06 -32.56 -12.61
CA SER A 152 -11.02 -32.90 -14.05
C SER A 152 -10.09 -34.07 -14.39
N THR A 153 -8.96 -34.21 -13.68
CA THR A 153 -8.05 -35.35 -13.84
C THR A 153 -8.72 -36.63 -13.33
N SER A 154 -9.43 -36.56 -12.21
CA SER A 154 -10.13 -37.71 -11.63
C SER A 154 -11.32 -38.18 -12.47
N GLU A 155 -12.05 -37.27 -13.12
CA GLU A 155 -13.14 -37.59 -14.04
C GLU A 155 -12.63 -38.26 -15.33
N ARG A 156 -11.50 -37.78 -15.86
CA ARG A 156 -10.86 -38.40 -17.03
C ARG A 156 -10.42 -39.84 -16.73
N SER A 157 -9.80 -40.07 -15.57
CA SER A 157 -9.39 -41.41 -15.14
C SER A 157 -10.57 -42.37 -14.87
N LYS A 158 -11.75 -41.85 -14.48
CA LYS A 158 -12.97 -42.68 -14.33
C LYS A 158 -13.55 -43.09 -15.68
N LYS A 159 -13.65 -42.16 -16.65
CA LYS A 159 -14.12 -42.47 -18.00
C LYS A 159 -13.23 -43.47 -18.74
N GLU A 160 -11.92 -43.40 -18.54
CA GLU A 160 -10.96 -44.36 -19.10
C GLU A 160 -11.09 -45.77 -18.48
N ARG A 161 -11.54 -45.89 -17.22
CA ARG A 161 -11.79 -47.19 -16.57
C ARG A 161 -13.13 -47.80 -16.94
N GLU A 162 -14.17 -46.99 -17.16
CA GLU A 162 -15.50 -47.48 -17.57
C GLU A 162 -15.52 -47.92 -19.04
N GLY A 163 -14.74 -47.26 -19.92
CA GLY A 163 -14.63 -47.62 -21.34
C GLY A 163 -13.79 -48.88 -21.65
N ASN A 164 -13.16 -49.49 -20.65
CA ASN A 164 -12.29 -50.67 -20.84
C ASN A 164 -12.89 -51.96 -20.22
N SER A 165 -14.20 -51.97 -19.98
CA SER A 165 -14.94 -53.11 -19.39
C SER A 165 -15.68 -53.97 -20.42
N GLU A 166 -15.67 -53.60 -21.70
CA GLU A 166 -16.18 -54.40 -22.82
C GLU A 166 -15.02 -54.78 -23.74
N ASP A 167 -14.15 -55.67 -23.26
CA ASP A 167 -13.44 -56.70 -24.05
C ASP A 167 -12.22 -57.16 -23.24
N ILE A 168 -12.21 -58.46 -22.90
CA ILE A 168 -11.06 -59.40 -22.82
C ILE A 168 -11.51 -60.53 -21.88
N GLU A 169 -12.29 -61.45 -22.46
CA GLU A 169 -12.19 -62.85 -22.07
C GLU A 169 -11.02 -63.44 -22.87
N SER A 170 -9.94 -63.82 -22.18
CA SER A 170 -8.99 -64.90 -22.52
C SER A 170 -7.54 -64.62 -22.09
N GLN A 171 -7.11 -65.41 -21.12
CA GLN A 171 -5.77 -66.00 -20.95
C GLN A 171 -4.73 -65.34 -20.02
N LYS A 172 -4.66 -66.01 -18.86
CA LYS A 172 -3.67 -66.13 -17.76
C LYS A 172 -2.16 -66.09 -18.11
N LEU A 173 -1.45 -65.53 -17.12
CA LEU A 173 -0.14 -65.93 -16.51
C LEU A 173 1.14 -65.78 -17.35
N GLU A 174 2.07 -64.92 -16.93
CA GLU A 174 3.17 -65.24 -16.00
C GLU A 174 3.97 -63.97 -15.62
N SER A 175 4.73 -64.12 -14.52
CA SER A 175 5.47 -63.18 -13.67
C SER A 175 6.62 -62.38 -14.30
N VAL A 176 6.96 -61.22 -13.70
CA VAL A 176 8.16 -60.97 -12.87
C VAL A 176 8.33 -59.46 -12.65
N ASP A 177 8.69 -59.12 -11.42
CA ASP A 177 8.87 -57.82 -10.78
C ASP A 177 9.70 -56.78 -11.54
N ASN A 178 9.42 -55.50 -11.29
CA ASN A 178 10.46 -54.51 -11.01
C ASN A 178 9.91 -53.24 -10.32
N ASN A 179 10.69 -52.82 -9.33
CA ASN A 179 10.94 -51.44 -8.88
C ASN A 179 10.19 -50.85 -7.66
N PRO A 180 10.84 -49.89 -6.97
CA PRO A 180 10.93 -49.84 -5.51
C PRO A 180 10.21 -48.61 -4.93
N ASP A 181 10.09 -48.60 -3.61
CA ASP A 181 10.04 -47.44 -2.73
C ASP A 181 9.60 -46.08 -3.31
N ASP A 182 8.33 -45.70 -3.09
CA ASP A 182 7.95 -44.28 -3.06
C ASP A 182 7.70 -43.84 -1.62
N LEU A 183 8.74 -43.23 -1.08
CA LEU A 183 8.79 -42.52 0.19
C LEU A 183 7.72 -41.42 0.18
N SER A 184 6.69 -41.60 1.01
CA SER A 184 5.75 -40.53 1.37
C SER A 184 6.45 -39.42 2.17
N GLY A 185 7.25 -38.62 1.46
CA GLY A 185 7.78 -37.35 1.91
C GLY A 185 6.64 -36.36 2.05
N ARG A 186 6.14 -36.21 3.28
CA ARG A 186 5.41 -35.00 3.71
C ARG A 186 6.39 -33.83 3.62
N GLY A 187 6.50 -33.25 2.43
CA GLY A 187 7.20 -31.99 2.19
C GLY A 187 6.50 -30.86 2.94
N LYS A 188 7.24 -30.24 3.86
CA LYS A 188 6.82 -29.11 4.67
C LYS A 188 6.48 -27.92 3.78
N ILE A 189 5.58 -27.11 4.33
CA ILE A 189 5.04 -25.87 3.80
C ILE A 189 6.17 -24.81 3.76
N GLU A 190 7.05 -24.85 2.76
CA GLU A 190 8.05 -23.79 2.54
C GLU A 190 8.17 -23.32 1.06
N ASP A 191 7.59 -24.04 0.09
CA ASP A 191 7.74 -23.71 -1.35
C ASP A 191 6.71 -22.74 -1.94
N PHE A 192 5.88 -22.09 -1.12
CA PHE A 192 4.78 -21.27 -1.65
C PHE A 192 5.20 -19.85 -2.08
N ASP A 193 6.28 -19.29 -1.49
CA ASP A 193 6.76 -17.94 -1.83
C ASP A 193 7.59 -17.91 -3.14
N GLU A 194 8.14 -19.04 -3.61
CA GLU A 194 8.93 -19.13 -4.85
C GLU A 194 8.05 -19.22 -6.12
N PHE A 195 6.82 -19.72 -5.97
CA PHE A 195 5.86 -19.78 -7.07
C PHE A 195 5.35 -18.38 -7.50
N PHE A 196 5.16 -17.45 -6.56
CA PHE A 196 4.71 -16.09 -6.90
C PHE A 196 5.78 -15.24 -7.57
N THR A 197 7.06 -15.57 -7.38
CA THR A 197 8.17 -14.89 -8.06
C THR A 197 8.30 -15.30 -9.54
N GLY A 198 7.71 -16.42 -9.95
CA GLY A 198 7.81 -16.95 -11.32
C GLY A 198 6.67 -16.58 -12.28
N LEU A 199 5.58 -15.95 -11.81
CA LEU A 199 4.39 -15.66 -12.64
C LEU A 199 4.37 -14.23 -13.21
N PHE A 200 5.36 -13.40 -12.87
CA PHE A 200 5.52 -12.01 -13.35
C PHE A 200 6.95 -11.75 -13.85
N VAL A 201 7.43 -12.59 -14.77
CA VAL A 201 8.56 -12.29 -15.66
C VAL A 201 8.07 -12.36 -17.09
#